data_AF-A0A7W0TZF5-F1
#
_entry.id   AF-A0A7W0TZF5-F1
#
_cell.length_a   1.000
_cell.length_b   1.000
_cell.length_c   1.000
_cell.angle_alpha   90.00
_cell.angle_beta   90.00
_cell.angle_gamma   90.00
#
_symmetry.space_group_name_H-M   'P 1'
#
loop_
_entity.id
_entity.type
_entity.pdbx_description
1 polymer ?
#
loop_
_entity_poly.entity_id
_entity_poly.type
_entity_poly.pdbx_seq_one_letter_code
_entity_poly.pdbx_strand_id
1 'polypeptide(L)'
;MVDLLWVRGYGQRIKPGDLLGSDRRLTQTVARWAFDHGYAGLAYSCSHRPRLDCWAVFEGTPLVVAGPPQPVEPDDPELAAVAQEFGLTIGDSRHR
;
A
#
# COMPACT_ATOMS: atom_id res chain seq x y z
N MET A 1 -1.23 -11.61 20.62
CA MET A 1 -0.36 -11.16 19.50
C MET A 1 1.09 -11.51 19.74
N VAL A 2 1.68 -11.09 20.87
CA VAL A 2 3.10 -11.35 21.20
C VAL A 2 3.43 -12.86 21.21
N ASP A 3 2.57 -13.70 21.79
CA ASP A 3 2.80 -15.16 21.84
C ASP A 3 2.81 -15.83 20.45
N LEU A 4 1.96 -15.37 19.53
CA LEU A 4 1.88 -15.89 18.16
C LEU A 4 3.14 -15.53 17.36
N LEU A 5 3.67 -14.33 17.58
CA LEU A 5 4.91 -13.86 16.95
C LEU A 5 6.11 -14.61 17.50
N TRP A 6 6.14 -14.87 18.81
CA TRP A 6 7.17 -15.68 19.46
C TRP A 6 7.22 -17.12 18.91
N VAL A 7 6.06 -17.78 18.80
CA VAL A 7 5.94 -19.13 18.22
C VAL A 7 6.37 -19.17 16.73
N ARG A 8 6.22 -18.05 16.01
CA ARG A 8 6.63 -17.93 14.60
C ARG A 8 8.10 -17.52 14.42
N GLY A 9 8.88 -17.45 15.50
CA GLY A 9 10.31 -17.12 15.45
C GLY A 9 10.63 -15.63 15.53
N TYR A 10 9.63 -14.75 15.69
CA TYR A 10 9.79 -13.31 15.86
C TYR A 10 9.95 -12.91 17.34
N GLY A 11 10.56 -13.76 18.16
CA GLY A 11 10.76 -13.51 19.60
C GLY A 11 11.80 -12.42 19.93
N GLN A 12 12.46 -11.86 18.91
CA GLN A 12 13.35 -10.71 19.04
C GLN A 12 12.66 -9.45 18.50
N ARG A 13 13.21 -8.27 18.80
CA ARG A 13 12.72 -6.98 18.27
C ARG A 13 12.59 -7.06 16.74
N ILE A 14 11.35 -6.98 16.24
CA ILE A 14 11.03 -6.99 14.80
C ILE A 14 11.83 -5.88 14.12
N LYS A 15 12.54 -6.22 13.06
CA LYS A 15 13.27 -5.27 12.21
C LYS A 15 12.44 -4.96 10.97
N PRO A 16 12.56 -3.76 10.38
CA PRO A 16 11.85 -3.41 9.15
C PRO A 16 12.08 -4.42 8.01
N GLY A 17 13.28 -5.03 7.92
CA GLY A 17 13.58 -6.07 6.93
C GLY A 17 12.71 -7.33 7.06
N ASP A 18 12.20 -7.64 8.26
CA ASP A 18 11.33 -8.80 8.48
C ASP A 18 9.95 -8.62 7.83
N LEU A 19 9.51 -7.37 7.64
CA LEU A 19 8.26 -7.01 6.95
C LEU A 19 8.42 -6.96 5.43
N LEU A 20 9.65 -6.81 4.95
CA LEU A 20 10.01 -6.72 3.52
C LEU A 20 10.44 -8.09 2.94
N GLY A 21 10.62 -9.09 3.80
CA GLY A 21 11.02 -10.44 3.42
C GLY A 21 9.91 -11.28 2.77
N SER A 22 10.25 -12.48 2.33
CA SER A 22 9.31 -13.44 1.73
C SER A 22 8.35 -14.08 2.73
N ASP A 23 8.62 -13.98 4.04
CA ASP A 23 7.71 -14.49 5.07
C ASP A 23 6.54 -13.53 5.31
N ARG A 24 5.41 -13.87 4.69
CA ARG A 24 4.16 -13.10 4.80
C ARG A 24 3.44 -13.28 6.13
N ARG A 25 3.84 -14.24 6.97
CA ARG A 25 3.13 -14.55 8.23
C ARG A 25 3.16 -13.38 9.20
N LEU A 26 4.27 -12.63 9.23
CA LEU A 26 4.37 -11.44 10.07
C LEU A 26 3.40 -10.35 9.60
N THR A 27 3.46 -9.99 8.32
CA THR A 27 2.58 -8.98 7.72
C THR A 27 1.12 -9.35 7.87
N GLN A 28 0.76 -10.62 7.69
CA GLN A 28 -0.60 -11.12 7.92
C GLN A 28 -1.02 -11.02 9.40
N THR A 29 -0.11 -11.27 10.34
CA THR A 29 -0.40 -11.12 11.78
C THR A 29 -0.67 -9.67 12.13
N VAL A 30 0.16 -8.75 11.62
CA VAL A 30 -0.02 -7.31 11.83
C VAL A 30 -1.32 -6.83 11.19
N ALA A 31 -1.61 -7.25 9.96
CA ALA A 31 -2.86 -6.93 9.28
C ALA A 31 -4.08 -7.45 10.04
N ARG A 32 -4.03 -8.70 10.53
CA ARG A 32 -5.11 -9.28 11.34
C ARG A 32 -5.32 -8.49 12.63
N TRP A 33 -4.26 -8.15 13.34
CA TRP A 33 -4.37 -7.33 14.55
C TRP A 33 -5.01 -5.97 14.25
N ALA A 34 -4.57 -5.28 13.19
CA ALA A 34 -5.12 -3.98 12.82
C ALA A 34 -6.61 -4.09 12.43
N PHE A 35 -6.98 -5.12 11.67
CA PHE A 35 -8.37 -5.40 11.32
C PHE A 35 -9.23 -5.62 12.57
N ASP A 36 -8.79 -6.48 13.49
CA ASP A 36 -9.51 -6.82 14.72
C ASP A 36 -9.69 -5.61 15.67
N HIS A 37 -8.89 -4.55 15.50
CA HIS A 37 -8.97 -3.30 16.28
C HIS A 37 -9.72 -2.17 15.56
N GLY A 38 -10.35 -2.46 14.41
CA GLY A 38 -11.19 -1.50 13.70
C GLY A 38 -10.43 -0.46 12.87
N TYR A 39 -9.15 -0.70 12.57
CA TYR A 39 -8.44 0.13 11.60
C TYR A 39 -8.95 -0.16 10.17
N ALA A 40 -8.88 0.85 9.30
CA ALA A 40 -9.36 0.77 7.91
C ALA A 40 -8.38 0.08 6.94
N GLY A 41 -7.12 -0.08 7.36
CA GLY A 41 -6.05 -0.58 6.51
C GLY A 41 -4.66 -0.34 7.11
N LEU A 42 -3.63 -0.52 6.29
CA LEU A 42 -2.21 -0.32 6.63
C LEU A 42 -1.53 0.58 5.59
N ALA A 43 -0.71 1.52 6.05
CA ALA A 43 0.27 2.21 5.23
C ALA A 43 1.67 1.62 5.50
N TYR A 44 2.43 1.35 4.44
CA TYR A 44 3.78 0.79 4.56
C TYR A 44 4.66 1.27 3.40
N SER A 45 5.96 1.44 3.65
CA SER A 45 6.89 1.88 2.61
C SER A 45 7.03 0.84 1.51
N CYS A 46 7.08 1.29 0.25
CA CYS A 46 7.26 0.43 -0.90
C CYS A 46 8.68 -0.18 -0.91
N SER A 47 8.76 -1.51 -0.97
CA SER A 47 10.04 -2.24 -0.98
C SER A 47 10.93 -1.91 -2.18
N HIS A 48 10.33 -1.51 -3.31
CA HIS A 48 11.04 -1.17 -4.55
C HIS A 48 11.41 0.32 -4.62
N ARG A 49 10.70 1.18 -3.89
CA ARG A 49 10.86 2.64 -3.88
C ARG A 49 10.51 3.18 -2.48
N PRO A 50 11.44 3.21 -1.51
CA PRO A 50 11.15 3.56 -0.11
C PRO A 50 10.61 4.99 0.12
N ARG A 51 10.67 5.87 -0.88
CA ARG A 51 10.07 7.21 -0.85
C ARG A 51 8.56 7.21 -1.11
N LEU A 52 8.01 6.08 -1.54
CA LEU A 52 6.59 5.90 -1.79
C LEU A 52 5.99 5.03 -0.70
N ASP A 53 4.78 5.38 -0.30
CA ASP A 53 3.97 4.57 0.61
C ASP A 53 2.94 3.77 -0.19
N CYS A 54 2.84 2.48 0.13
CA CYS A 54 1.77 1.62 -0.30
C CYS A 54 0.68 1.58 0.78
N TRP A 55 -0.57 1.50 0.33
CA TRP A 55 -1.74 1.46 1.20
C TRP A 55 -2.51 0.17 0.91
N ALA A 56 -2.73 -0.63 1.94
CA ALA A 56 -3.60 -1.81 1.89
C ALA A 56 -4.88 -1.50 2.67
N VAL A 57 -6.01 -1.41 1.97
CA VAL A 57 -7.31 -1.14 2.58
C VAL A 57 -8.00 -2.47 2.89
N PHE A 58 -8.58 -2.61 4.08
CA PHE A 58 -9.32 -3.82 4.45
C PHE A 58 -10.70 -3.86 3.79
N GLU A 59 -11.18 -5.08 3.56
CA GLU A 59 -12.51 -5.32 3.01
C GLU A 59 -13.59 -4.76 3.96
N GLY A 60 -14.64 -4.16 3.38
CA GLY A 60 -15.74 -3.57 4.13
C GLY A 60 -15.46 -2.18 4.71
N THR A 61 -14.23 -1.67 4.59
CA THR A 61 -13.92 -0.27 4.94
C THR A 61 -14.80 0.68 4.10
N PRO A 62 -15.59 1.57 4.72
CA PRO A 62 -16.39 2.53 3.99
C PRO A 62 -15.50 3.45 3.15
N LEU A 63 -15.71 3.44 1.83
CA LEU A 63 -15.08 4.37 0.92
C LEU A 63 -16.01 5.56 0.70
N VAL A 64 -15.54 6.75 1.06
CA VAL A 64 -16.23 7.99 0.71
C VAL A 64 -15.79 8.37 -0.69
N VAL A 65 -16.72 8.32 -1.63
CA VAL A 65 -16.47 8.78 -3.00
C VAL A 65 -16.31 10.30 -2.95
N ALA A 66 -15.12 10.79 -3.32
CA ALA A 66 -14.78 12.22 -3.25
C ALA A 66 -15.55 13.09 -4.27
N GLY A 67 -16.20 12.45 -5.26
CA GLY A 67 -16.98 13.10 -6.31
C GLY A 67 -17.33 12.13 -7.43
N PRO A 68 -18.10 12.56 -8.44
CA PRO A 68 -18.31 11.73 -9.63
C PRO A 68 -16.96 11.38 -10.26
N PRO A 69 -16.77 10.14 -10.78
CA PRO A 69 -15.58 9.79 -11.54
C PRO A 69 -15.38 10.80 -12.69
N GLN A 70 -14.17 11.36 -12.76
CA GLN A 70 -13.74 12.24 -13.83
C GLN A 70 -12.73 11.48 -14.70
N PRO A 71 -12.74 11.65 -16.02
CA PRO A 71 -11.62 11.22 -16.86
C PRO A 71 -10.32 11.85 -16.36
N VAL A 72 -9.23 11.08 -16.37
CA VAL A 72 -7.90 11.64 -16.15
C VAL A 72 -7.45 12.23 -17.49
N GLU A 73 -7.32 13.55 -17.53
CA GLU A 73 -6.92 14.25 -18.75
C GLU A 73 -5.42 14.06 -19.02
N PRO A 74 -4.97 14.02 -20.29
CA PRO A 74 -3.55 13.84 -20.62
C PRO A 74 -2.64 14.97 -20.09
N ASP A 75 -3.19 16.16 -19.84
CA ASP A 75 -2.49 17.32 -19.30
C ASP A 75 -2.67 17.49 -17.78
N ASP A 76 -3.27 16.49 -17.10
CA ASP A 76 -3.42 16.48 -15.66
C ASP A 76 -2.03 16.60 -14.97
N PRO A 77 -1.83 17.58 -14.08
CA PRO A 77 -0.53 17.82 -13.44
C PRO A 77 -0.10 16.67 -12.53
N GLU A 78 -1.04 15.95 -11.91
CA GLU A 78 -0.73 14.77 -11.11
C GLU A 78 -0.30 13.60 -12.00
N LEU A 79 -0.97 13.42 -13.14
CA LEU A 79 -0.55 12.43 -14.14
C LEU A 79 0.86 12.72 -14.67
N ALA A 80 1.17 13.99 -14.98
CA ALA A 80 2.50 14.41 -15.42
C ALA A 80 3.57 14.16 -14.34
N ALA A 81 3.26 14.44 -13.07
CA ALA A 81 4.16 14.18 -11.95
C ALA A 81 4.44 12.68 -11.78
N VAL A 82 3.41 11.84 -11.88
CA VAL A 82 3.57 10.37 -11.85
C VAL A 82 4.39 9.90 -13.06
N ALA A 83 4.11 10.38 -14.26
CA ALA A 83 4.87 10.01 -15.44
C ALA A 83 6.36 10.36 -15.28
N GLN A 84 6.67 11.54 -14.74
CA GLN A 84 8.05 11.95 -14.46
C GLN A 84 8.74 11.05 -13.41
N GLU A 85 8.08 10.78 -12.27
CA GLU A 85 8.64 9.98 -11.17
C GLU A 85 8.99 8.54 -11.61
N PHE A 86 8.19 7.99 -12.54
CA PHE A 86 8.34 6.63 -13.04
C PHE A 86 9.05 6.54 -14.41
N GLY A 87 9.45 7.66 -15.01
CA GLY A 87 10.11 7.68 -16.33
C GLY A 87 9.21 7.19 -17.47
N LEU A 88 7.92 7.47 -17.38
CA LEU A 88 6.89 7.09 -18.35
C LEU A 88 6.62 8.22 -19.35
N THR A 89 5.97 7.87 -20.46
CA THR A 89 5.44 8.84 -21.44
C THR A 89 3.93 8.76 -21.46
N ILE A 90 3.27 9.92 -21.52
CA ILE A 90 1.81 10.00 -21.66
C ILE A 90 1.50 9.83 -23.15
N GLY A 91 0.78 8.76 -23.51
CA GLY A 91 0.37 8.50 -24.87
C GLY A 91 -0.83 9.34 -25.28
N ASP A 92 -0.88 9.77 -26.55
CA ASP A 92 -2.05 10.43 -27.12
C ASP A 92 -3.17 9.39 -27.31
N SER A 93 -4.30 9.56 -26.61
CA SER A 93 -5.48 8.69 -26.74
C SER A 93 -6.38 9.06 -27.93
N ARG A 94 -5.93 9.91 -28.86
CA ARG A 94 -6.72 10.40 -30.01
C ARG A 94 -6.94 9.40 -31.15
N HIS A 95 -6.65 8.12 -30.97
CA HIS A 95 -6.90 7.09 -31.98
C HIS A 95 -7.65 5.91 -31.37
N ARG A 96 -8.98 6.00 -31.33
CA ARG A 96 -9.90 4.87 -31.46
C ARG A 96 -11.29 5.37 -31.85
#